data_AF-A0AAJ6AMS2-F1
#
_entry.id   AF-A0AAJ6AMS2-F1
#
_cell.length_a   1.000
_cell.length_b   1.000
_cell.length_c   1.000
_cell.angle_alpha   90.00
_cell.angle_beta   90.00
_cell.angle_gamma   90.00
#
_symmetry.space_group_name_H-M   'P 1'
#
loop_
_entity.id
_entity.type
_entity.pdbx_description
1 polymer ?
#
loop_
_entity_poly.entity_id
_entity_poly.type
_entity_poly.pdbx_seq_one_letter_code
_entity_poly.pdbx_strand_id
1 'polypeptide(L)'
;MATNQSWKSFPALQSCEQNVGELAGRELAGVSDIPAGSRIVLYRSDSAAETADGPRPVACQHPRARHVEPVAGPGWAGYRFVVADQGQDHQTEDHDEEGTASLESALSGDRAEGFHVAVLPADLVQRLNTAPVVLVFDVDSTLIQQEVIELLAAHAGREAEVAEVTERAMRGEIDFSQSLHHRVAALAGLPRQVIAEVAQLATPTTGATNLINAAHAHGGTACAVSGGFTQVLQILRHRLGLDEFRANTLEIVDDRLTGAVVGEVVDATVKGQQLTRWRETLGTTDQPTAAVVVAIGDGANDMQMVQRADYGIAFNAKPALRPHADLELDIPSLDPVRALLGY
;
A
#
# COMPACT_ATOMS: atom_id res chain seq x y z
N MET A 1 0.66 13.46 31.05
CA MET A 1 0.67 13.98 29.66
C MET A 1 2.05 13.73 29.08
N ALA A 2 2.30 12.49 28.65
CA ALA A 2 3.54 12.10 27.98
C ALA A 2 3.25 12.02 26.48
N THR A 3 4.02 12.75 25.69
CA THR A 3 3.93 12.89 24.24
C THR A 3 4.30 11.58 23.55
N ASN A 4 3.32 11.01 22.84
CA ASN A 4 3.33 9.71 22.17
C ASN A 4 4.00 9.81 20.78
N GLN A 5 5.29 10.13 20.72
CA GLN A 5 5.93 10.61 19.47
C GLN A 5 7.29 9.96 19.14
N SER A 6 7.56 8.72 19.59
CA SER A 6 8.89 8.11 19.39
C SER A 6 8.98 7.01 18.33
N TRP A 7 7.91 6.25 18.05
CA TRP A 7 8.00 5.13 17.08
C TRP A 7 7.60 5.52 15.65
N LYS A 8 6.80 6.58 15.46
CA LYS A 8 6.52 7.16 14.13
C LYS A 8 7.72 7.85 13.50
N SER A 9 8.80 8.02 14.28
CA SER A 9 10.01 8.74 13.94
C SER A 9 11.15 7.80 13.54
N PHE A 10 10.89 6.50 13.42
CA PHE A 10 11.87 5.60 12.82
C PHE A 10 12.18 6.12 11.42
N PRO A 11 13.44 6.44 11.09
CA PRO A 11 13.80 6.79 9.73
C PRO A 11 13.61 5.51 8.91
N ALA A 12 12.45 5.37 8.27
CA ALA A 12 12.33 4.53 7.09
C ALA A 12 13.35 5.08 6.10
N LEU A 13 14.45 4.35 5.90
CA LEU A 13 15.23 4.27 4.66
C LEU A 13 15.13 5.52 3.75
N GLN A 14 15.45 6.71 4.30
CA GLN A 14 15.39 7.92 3.51
C GLN A 14 16.54 7.87 2.50
N SER A 15 16.16 7.96 1.22
CA SER A 15 17.00 8.03 0.02
C SER A 15 17.60 6.70 -0.50
N CYS A 16 16.79 5.94 -1.23
CA CYS A 16 17.31 5.19 -2.37
C CYS A 16 17.53 6.15 -3.55
N GLU A 17 18.57 6.99 -3.49
CA GLU A 17 19.06 7.66 -4.71
C GLU A 17 20.56 8.01 -4.70
N GLN A 18 21.29 7.82 -3.59
CA GLN A 18 22.75 8.00 -3.59
C GLN A 18 23.45 6.93 -2.73
N ASN A 19 24.44 6.27 -3.34
CA ASN A 19 25.47 5.38 -2.77
C ASN A 19 25.17 3.87 -2.70
N VAL A 20 25.45 3.18 -3.82
CA VAL A 20 25.65 1.72 -3.93
C VAL A 20 27.02 1.31 -3.35
N GLY A 21 27.35 1.69 -2.12
CA GLY A 21 28.68 1.38 -1.57
C GLY A 21 28.88 1.53 -0.07
N GLU A 22 27.89 1.96 0.71
CA GLU A 22 28.07 2.23 2.16
C GLU A 22 27.01 1.56 3.06
N LEU A 23 26.26 0.58 2.55
CA LEU A 23 25.29 -0.18 3.38
C LEU A 23 25.90 -1.40 4.10
N ALA A 24 27.17 -1.72 3.84
CA ALA A 24 27.91 -2.71 4.62
C ALA A 24 28.26 -2.14 6.01
N GLY A 25 27.36 -2.32 6.98
CA GLY A 25 27.63 -2.03 8.39
C GLY A 25 26.58 -1.20 9.13
N ARG A 26 25.35 -1.06 8.62
CA ARG A 26 24.26 -0.57 9.46
C ARG A 26 23.65 -1.75 10.23
N GLU A 27 23.23 -1.42 11.44
CA GLU A 27 22.43 -2.25 12.33
C GLU A 27 20.97 -1.83 12.14
N LEU A 28 20.02 -2.74 11.88
CA LEU A 28 18.59 -2.56 12.25
C LEU A 28 18.47 -2.52 13.79
N ALA A 29 19.15 -1.58 14.43
CA ALA A 29 18.89 -1.21 15.80
C ALA A 29 17.43 -0.72 15.84
N GLY A 30 16.59 -1.33 16.68
CA GLY A 30 15.23 -0.80 16.84
C GLY A 30 14.13 -1.77 17.25
N VAL A 31 14.30 -3.09 17.11
CA VAL A 31 13.27 -4.02 17.67
C VAL A 31 13.17 -3.87 19.18
N SER A 32 14.27 -3.50 19.84
CA SER A 32 14.30 -3.12 21.26
C SER A 32 13.37 -1.95 21.59
N ASP A 33 13.14 -1.02 20.65
CA ASP A 33 12.26 0.14 20.83
C ASP A 33 10.85 -0.07 20.25
N ILE A 34 10.65 -1.15 19.48
CA ILE A 34 9.33 -1.53 18.98
C ILE A 34 8.50 -2.13 20.14
N PRO A 35 7.26 -1.65 20.35
CA PRO A 35 6.38 -2.17 21.39
C PRO A 35 6.12 -3.67 21.25
N ALA A 36 6.08 -4.37 22.39
CA ALA A 36 5.66 -5.77 22.44
C ALA A 36 4.27 -5.95 21.84
N GLY A 37 4.06 -7.08 21.15
CA GLY A 37 2.84 -7.37 20.39
C GLY A 37 2.81 -6.78 18.98
N SER A 38 3.75 -5.90 18.62
CA SER A 38 3.85 -5.41 17.24
C SER A 38 4.24 -6.57 16.32
N ARG A 39 3.70 -6.55 15.10
CA ARG A 39 4.00 -7.54 14.08
C ARG A 39 4.96 -6.94 13.07
N ILE A 40 5.99 -7.69 12.72
CA ILE A 40 6.99 -7.28 11.75
C ILE A 40 6.97 -8.24 10.58
N VAL A 41 6.99 -7.70 9.37
CA VAL A 41 7.27 -8.45 8.14
C VAL A 41 8.57 -7.93 7.56
N LEU A 42 9.56 -8.81 7.47
CA LEU A 42 10.75 -8.61 6.69
C LEU A 42 10.49 -9.17 5.31
N TYR A 43 10.71 -8.40 4.27
CA TYR A 43 10.43 -8.84 2.91
C TYR A 43 11.47 -8.29 1.95
N ARG A 44 11.70 -8.98 0.85
CA ARG A 44 12.50 -8.48 -0.26
C ARG A 44 11.80 -8.76 -1.57
N SER A 45 12.08 -7.94 -2.57
CA SER A 45 11.80 -8.31 -3.95
C SER A 45 12.65 -9.54 -4.28
N ASP A 46 12.02 -10.63 -4.70
CA ASP A 46 12.74 -11.85 -5.05
C ASP A 46 12.56 -12.10 -6.54
N SER A 47 13.49 -11.58 -7.34
CA SER A 47 13.61 -11.93 -8.77
C SER A 47 14.03 -13.41 -8.96
N ALA A 48 14.38 -14.11 -7.88
CA ALA A 48 14.81 -15.51 -7.85
C ALA A 48 13.80 -16.45 -7.16
N ALA A 49 12.54 -16.01 -6.97
CA ALA A 49 11.44 -16.88 -6.51
C ALA A 49 11.12 -18.04 -7.48
N GLU A 50 11.76 -18.11 -8.64
CA GLU A 50 11.78 -19.26 -9.56
C GLU A 50 12.89 -20.29 -9.25
N THR A 51 13.51 -20.26 -8.07
CA THR A 51 14.39 -21.37 -7.66
C THR A 51 13.57 -22.50 -7.04
N ALA A 52 13.81 -23.73 -7.50
CA ALA A 52 13.07 -24.94 -7.12
C ALA A 52 13.01 -25.24 -5.61
N ASP A 53 13.85 -24.59 -4.80
CA ASP A 53 13.98 -24.78 -3.35
C ASP A 53 13.15 -23.77 -2.52
N GLY A 54 12.50 -22.78 -3.14
CA GLY A 54 11.78 -21.72 -2.42
C GLY A 54 12.72 -20.80 -1.61
N PRO A 55 12.17 -19.79 -0.90
CA PRO A 55 12.98 -18.93 -0.05
C PRO A 55 13.62 -19.74 1.08
N ARG A 56 14.96 -19.72 1.15
CA ARG A 56 15.71 -20.40 2.22
C ARG A 56 15.43 -19.72 3.56
N PRO A 57 15.09 -20.48 4.63
CA PRO A 57 14.82 -19.94 5.95
C PRO A 57 16.01 -19.09 6.46
N VAL A 58 15.75 -17.80 6.70
CA VAL A 58 16.62 -16.91 7.46
C VAL A 58 16.16 -17.08 8.90
N ALA A 59 16.99 -17.71 9.72
CA ALA A 59 16.72 -17.80 11.14
C ALA A 59 16.85 -16.38 11.72
N CYS A 60 15.75 -15.83 12.25
CA CYS A 60 15.79 -14.66 13.11
C CYS A 60 16.09 -15.14 14.53
N GLN A 61 17.29 -14.86 15.03
CA GLN A 61 17.73 -15.23 16.38
C GLN A 61 17.54 -14.08 17.39
N HIS A 62 16.78 -13.05 17.03
CA HIS A 62 16.60 -11.89 17.90
C HIS A 62 15.85 -12.31 19.17
N PRO A 63 16.33 -11.98 20.39
CA PRO A 63 15.77 -12.50 21.65
C PRO A 63 14.32 -12.05 21.89
N ARG A 64 13.89 -10.96 21.26
CA ARG A 64 12.48 -10.50 21.28
C ARG A 64 11.64 -10.95 20.08
N ALA A 65 12.17 -11.67 19.11
CA ALA A 65 11.36 -12.22 18.03
C ALA A 65 10.68 -13.51 18.50
N ARG A 66 9.36 -13.61 18.30
CA ARG A 66 8.55 -14.81 18.58
C ARG A 66 7.67 -15.10 17.37
N HIS A 67 7.29 -16.37 17.22
CA HIS A 67 6.45 -16.83 16.11
C HIS A 67 7.03 -16.46 14.74
N VAL A 68 8.34 -16.65 14.57
CA VAL A 68 9.03 -16.41 13.30
C VAL A 68 8.58 -17.48 12.30
N GLU A 69 7.94 -17.04 11.22
CA GLU A 69 7.49 -17.93 10.15
C GLU A 69 7.86 -17.36 8.77
N PRO A 70 8.21 -18.24 7.80
CA PRO A 70 8.44 -17.81 6.43
C PRO A 70 7.13 -17.38 5.78
N VAL A 71 7.17 -16.27 5.03
CA VAL A 71 6.06 -15.77 4.22
C VAL A 71 6.56 -15.48 2.81
N ALA A 72 5.73 -15.74 1.80
CA ALA A 72 6.08 -15.49 0.41
C ALA A 72 4.84 -15.31 -0.45
N GLY A 73 5.05 -14.74 -1.63
CA GLY A 73 4.05 -14.59 -2.66
C GLY A 73 4.69 -14.24 -4.00
N PRO A 74 3.88 -13.92 -5.02
CA PRO A 74 4.39 -13.57 -6.33
C PRO A 74 5.35 -12.35 -6.26
N GLY A 75 6.60 -12.56 -6.67
CA GLY A 75 7.65 -11.53 -6.73
C GLY A 75 8.28 -11.13 -5.39
N TRP A 76 7.98 -11.83 -4.29
CA TRP A 76 8.54 -11.47 -2.98
C TRP A 76 8.63 -12.67 -2.03
N ALA A 77 9.57 -12.59 -1.09
CA ALA A 77 9.68 -13.53 0.01
C ALA A 77 10.19 -12.84 1.28
N GLY A 78 9.95 -13.46 2.43
CA GLY A 78 10.15 -12.81 3.71
C GLY A 78 9.90 -13.66 4.95
N TYR A 79 9.86 -12.98 6.09
CA TYR A 79 9.57 -13.54 7.40
C TYR A 79 8.58 -12.65 8.13
N ARG A 80 7.62 -13.28 8.80
CA ARG A 80 6.73 -12.61 9.74
C ARG A 80 7.09 -13.04 11.15
N PHE A 81 7.07 -12.11 12.09
CA PHE A 81 7.23 -12.41 13.52
C PHE A 81 6.53 -11.36 14.40
N VAL A 82 6.38 -11.68 15.67
CA VAL A 82 5.80 -10.82 16.70
C VAL A 82 6.87 -10.44 17.71
N VAL A 83 6.85 -9.18 18.16
CA VAL A 83 7.77 -8.68 19.19
C VAL A 83 7.31 -9.12 20.58
N ALA A 84 8.18 -9.79 21.34
CA ALA A 84 7.94 -10.26 22.70
C ALA A 84 7.95 -9.13 23.74
N ASP A 85 7.25 -9.36 24.85
CA ASP A 85 7.35 -8.54 26.07
C ASP A 85 8.69 -8.79 26.76
N GLN A 86 9.28 -7.76 27.36
CA GLN A 86 10.57 -7.85 28.05
C GLN A 86 10.49 -8.60 29.39
N GLY A 87 9.28 -8.89 29.89
CA GLY A 87 9.05 -9.43 31.23
C GLY A 87 8.70 -10.92 31.34
N GLN A 88 8.69 -11.70 30.25
CA GLN A 88 8.33 -13.12 30.27
C GLN A 88 9.38 -13.97 29.56
N ASP A 89 10.56 -14.12 30.16
CA ASP A 89 11.41 -15.31 30.05
C ASP A 89 12.61 -15.16 31.02
N HIS A 90 12.35 -15.34 32.32
CA HIS A 90 13.40 -15.68 33.29
C HIS A 90 13.60 -17.20 33.32
N GLN A 91 13.92 -17.84 32.18
CA GLN A 91 14.46 -19.21 32.14
C GLN A 91 15.37 -19.43 30.94
N THR A 92 16.41 -18.60 30.79
CA THR A 92 17.68 -19.04 30.23
C THR A 92 18.78 -18.43 31.09
N GLU A 93 19.37 -19.28 31.93
CA GLU A 93 20.62 -18.99 32.64
C GLU A 93 21.73 -18.75 31.60
N ASP A 94 22.60 -17.78 31.91
CA ASP A 94 23.82 -17.39 31.19
C ASP A 94 23.65 -16.84 29.76
N HIS A 95 23.66 -15.51 29.63
CA HIS A 95 24.69 -14.79 28.87
C HIS A 95 24.44 -13.27 28.90
N ASP A 96 25.42 -12.57 29.49
CA ASP A 96 25.99 -11.26 29.16
C ASP A 96 25.09 -10.09 28.72
N GLU A 97 25.40 -8.91 29.26
CA GLU A 97 24.81 -7.58 29.03
C GLU A 97 24.91 -7.06 27.57
N GLU A 98 25.00 -7.91 26.55
CA GLU A 98 24.98 -7.56 25.11
C GLU A 98 23.56 -7.65 24.51
N GLY A 99 22.59 -6.95 25.13
CA GLY A 99 21.19 -6.91 24.70
C GLY A 99 20.89 -5.99 23.51
N THR A 100 21.79 -5.88 22.54
CA THR A 100 21.69 -4.88 21.44
C THR A 100 21.99 -5.45 20.06
N ALA A 101 21.81 -6.75 19.82
CA ALA A 101 21.91 -7.27 18.46
C ALA A 101 20.80 -6.67 17.58
N SER A 102 21.17 -5.92 16.56
CA SER A 102 20.25 -5.38 15.57
C SER A 102 19.47 -6.48 14.86
N LEU A 103 18.25 -6.18 14.38
CA LEU A 103 17.44 -7.17 13.64
C LEU A 103 18.19 -7.70 12.39
N GLU A 104 19.04 -6.86 11.78
CA GLU A 104 19.90 -7.17 10.65
C GLU A 104 20.98 -8.20 11.04
N SER A 105 21.62 -8.00 12.20
CA SER A 105 22.61 -8.92 12.75
C SER A 105 21.98 -10.24 13.23
N ALA A 106 20.76 -10.17 13.79
CA ALA A 106 20.01 -11.33 14.27
C ALA A 106 19.47 -12.22 13.14
N LEU A 107 19.36 -11.69 11.92
CA LEU A 107 19.12 -12.43 10.69
C LEU A 107 20.46 -12.97 10.17
N SER A 108 20.99 -14.00 10.83
CA SER A 108 22.35 -14.51 10.57
C SER A 108 22.71 -14.68 9.07
N GLY A 109 23.70 -13.89 8.60
CA GLY A 109 24.45 -14.05 7.34
C GLY A 109 24.80 -12.74 6.61
N ASP A 110 25.78 -12.78 5.69
CA ASP A 110 26.15 -11.73 4.70
C ASP A 110 24.98 -11.34 3.73
N ARG A 111 23.71 -11.40 4.16
CA ARG A 111 22.52 -11.52 3.30
C ARG A 111 21.31 -10.66 3.71
N ALA A 112 21.46 -9.75 4.68
CA ALA A 112 20.40 -8.79 5.03
C ALA A 112 20.25 -7.66 3.99
N GLU A 113 21.23 -7.49 3.09
CA GLU A 113 21.11 -6.55 1.97
C GLU A 113 19.87 -6.87 1.12
N GLY A 114 19.01 -5.86 0.92
CA GLY A 114 17.82 -5.94 0.09
C GLY A 114 16.53 -6.36 0.79
N PHE A 115 16.55 -6.60 2.11
CA PHE A 115 15.32 -6.73 2.88
C PHE A 115 14.79 -5.35 3.31
N HIS A 116 13.49 -5.16 3.12
CA HIS A 116 12.67 -4.09 3.64
C HIS A 116 11.94 -4.56 4.90
N VAL A 117 11.55 -3.61 5.75
CA VAL A 117 10.87 -3.88 7.03
C VAL A 117 9.52 -3.18 7.03
N ALA A 118 8.46 -3.94 7.25
CA ALA A 118 7.13 -3.41 7.55
C ALA A 118 6.76 -3.71 9.01
N VAL A 119 6.29 -2.70 9.73
CA VAL A 119 5.92 -2.82 11.14
C VAL A 119 4.45 -2.43 11.33
N LEU A 120 3.66 -3.39 11.82
CA LEU A 120 2.30 -3.14 12.25
C LEU A 120 2.26 -2.96 13.78
N PRO A 121 1.83 -1.78 14.28
CA PRO A 121 1.79 -1.51 15.72
C PRO A 121 0.94 -2.49 16.52
N ALA A 122 1.35 -2.78 17.76
CA ALA A 122 0.70 -3.75 18.64
C ALA A 122 -0.80 -3.48 18.88
N ASP A 123 -1.18 -2.22 19.05
CA ASP A 123 -2.59 -1.82 19.24
C ASP A 123 -3.43 -2.13 18.00
N LEU A 124 -2.85 -1.94 16.81
CA LEU A 124 -3.50 -2.27 15.55
C LEU A 124 -3.60 -3.79 15.33
N VAL A 125 -2.55 -4.54 15.69
CA VAL A 125 -2.57 -6.01 15.72
C VAL A 125 -3.70 -6.52 16.62
N GLN A 126 -3.86 -5.95 17.81
CA GLN A 126 -4.93 -6.32 18.73
C GLN A 126 -6.32 -6.05 18.13
N ARG A 127 -6.50 -4.90 17.48
CA ARG A 127 -7.77 -4.57 16.80
C ARG A 127 -8.07 -5.54 15.66
N LEU A 128 -7.09 -5.85 14.81
CA LEU A 128 -7.28 -6.81 13.70
C LEU A 128 -7.68 -8.22 14.15
N ASN A 129 -7.31 -8.63 15.37
CA ASN A 129 -7.74 -9.92 15.93
C ASN A 129 -9.23 -9.97 16.30
N THR A 130 -9.90 -8.81 16.38
CA THR A 130 -11.28 -8.71 16.87
C THR A 130 -12.20 -7.94 15.94
N ALA A 131 -11.67 -7.35 14.87
CA ALA A 131 -12.42 -6.54 13.94
C ALA A 131 -12.02 -6.81 12.48
N PRO A 132 -12.97 -6.71 11.54
CA PRO A 132 -12.66 -6.83 10.12
C PRO A 132 -11.81 -5.65 9.63
N VAL A 133 -11.10 -5.87 8.52
CA VAL A 133 -10.35 -4.83 7.83
C VAL A 133 -11.19 -4.20 6.71
N VAL A 134 -11.14 -2.89 6.57
CA VAL A 134 -11.61 -2.16 5.39
C VAL A 134 -10.38 -1.67 4.64
N LEU A 135 -10.10 -2.29 3.51
CA LEU A 135 -9.04 -1.87 2.60
C LEU A 135 -9.57 -0.75 1.71
N VAL A 136 -8.85 0.36 1.62
CA VAL A 136 -9.18 1.49 0.75
C VAL A 136 -8.00 1.76 -0.15
N PHE A 137 -8.19 1.59 -1.46
CA PHE A 137 -7.11 1.69 -2.42
C PHE A 137 -7.29 2.91 -3.35
N ASP A 138 -6.17 3.50 -3.78
CA ASP A 138 -6.14 4.11 -5.11
C ASP A 138 -6.17 3.02 -6.20
N VAL A 139 -6.50 3.42 -7.44
CA VAL A 139 -6.62 2.51 -8.58
C VAL A 139 -5.41 2.57 -9.47
N ASP A 140 -5.21 3.70 -10.15
CA ASP A 140 -4.09 3.90 -11.08
C ASP A 140 -2.78 3.82 -10.31
N SER A 141 -1.76 3.16 -10.88
CA SER A 141 -0.46 2.91 -10.24
C SER A 141 -0.47 2.19 -8.86
N THR A 142 -1.64 1.74 -8.39
CA THR A 142 -1.83 1.07 -7.09
C THR A 142 -2.54 -0.28 -7.25
N LEU A 143 -3.85 -0.33 -7.52
CA LEU A 143 -4.57 -1.60 -7.78
C LEU A 143 -4.31 -2.14 -9.18
N ILE A 144 -4.02 -1.26 -10.13
CA ILE A 144 -3.63 -1.61 -11.48
C ILE A 144 -2.28 -0.94 -11.80
N GLN A 145 -1.56 -1.51 -12.76
CA GLN A 145 -0.19 -1.08 -13.07
C GLN A 145 -0.14 0.14 -13.99
N GLN A 146 -1.25 0.52 -14.59
CA GLN A 146 -1.34 1.59 -15.59
C GLN A 146 -2.09 2.80 -15.06
N GLU A 147 -1.89 3.93 -15.73
CA GLU A 147 -2.75 5.10 -15.65
C GLU A 147 -3.88 4.99 -16.69
N VAL A 148 -5.13 4.81 -16.26
CA VAL A 148 -6.29 4.62 -17.15
C VAL A 148 -6.44 5.76 -18.15
N ILE A 149 -6.16 6.99 -17.72
CA ILE A 149 -6.28 8.18 -18.59
C ILE A 149 -5.25 8.17 -19.73
N GLU A 150 -4.07 7.60 -19.51
CA GLU A 150 -3.03 7.46 -20.52
C GLU A 150 -3.43 6.38 -21.55
N LEU A 151 -3.99 5.26 -21.08
CA LEU A 151 -4.57 4.24 -21.95
C LEU A 151 -5.71 4.78 -22.82
N LEU A 152 -6.56 5.65 -22.27
CA LEU A 152 -7.59 6.35 -23.06
C LEU A 152 -6.96 7.31 -24.08
N ALA A 153 -5.96 8.08 -23.66
CA ALA A 153 -5.28 9.05 -24.52
C ALA A 153 -4.48 8.39 -25.66
N ALA A 154 -3.99 7.15 -25.48
CA ALA A 154 -3.38 6.37 -26.54
C ALA A 154 -4.32 6.15 -27.73
N HIS A 155 -5.61 5.95 -27.48
CA HIS A 155 -6.62 5.84 -28.54
C HIS A 155 -6.88 7.17 -29.28
N ALA A 156 -6.51 8.30 -28.67
CA ALA A 156 -6.51 9.62 -29.31
C ALA A 156 -5.15 9.97 -29.96
N GLY A 157 -4.12 9.14 -29.81
CA GLY A 157 -2.75 9.44 -30.22
C GLY A 157 -2.09 10.54 -29.37
N ARG A 158 -2.56 10.74 -28.13
CA ARG A 158 -2.11 11.82 -27.22
C ARG A 158 -1.56 11.29 -25.89
N GLU A 159 -1.15 10.03 -25.84
CA GLU A 159 -0.60 9.37 -24.64
C GLU A 159 0.57 10.14 -24.03
N ALA A 160 1.58 10.48 -24.84
CA ALA A 160 2.78 11.16 -24.36
C ALA A 160 2.47 12.54 -23.72
N GLU A 161 1.55 13.29 -24.32
CA GLU A 161 1.10 14.59 -23.79
C GLU A 161 0.40 14.42 -22.43
N VAL A 162 -0.50 13.44 -22.34
CA VAL A 162 -1.25 13.17 -21.11
C VAL A 162 -0.34 12.64 -20.01
N ALA A 163 0.60 11.75 -20.33
CA ALA A 163 1.54 11.17 -19.38
C ALA A 163 2.46 12.24 -18.75
N GLU A 164 2.95 13.20 -19.53
CA GLU A 164 3.74 14.32 -19.00
C GLU A 164 2.95 15.13 -17.95
N VAL A 165 1.68 15.40 -18.22
CA VAL A 165 0.81 16.17 -17.31
C VAL A 165 0.41 15.34 -16.09
N THR A 166 0.21 14.03 -16.23
CA THR A 166 -0.05 13.10 -15.13
C THR A 166 1.12 13.09 -14.14
N GLU A 167 2.34 12.87 -14.63
CA GLU A 167 3.53 12.77 -13.77
C GLU A 167 3.76 14.07 -12.97
N ARG A 168 3.59 15.23 -13.61
CA ARG A 168 3.71 16.54 -12.93
C ARG A 168 2.64 16.74 -11.85
N ALA A 169 1.40 16.30 -12.10
CA ALA A 169 0.33 16.39 -11.12
C ALA A 169 0.55 15.45 -9.92
N MET A 170 1.01 14.22 -10.16
CA MET A 170 1.32 13.25 -9.09
C MET A 170 2.48 13.70 -8.20
N ARG A 171 3.42 14.48 -8.74
CA ARG A 171 4.49 15.15 -7.99
C ARG A 171 4.02 16.39 -7.22
N GLY A 172 2.77 16.83 -7.41
CA GLY A 172 2.22 18.01 -6.77
C GLY A 172 2.65 19.34 -7.41
N GLU A 173 3.18 19.33 -8.63
CA GLU A 173 3.62 20.54 -9.34
C GLU A 173 2.46 21.35 -9.94
N ILE A 174 1.31 20.72 -10.17
CA ILE A 174 0.11 21.31 -10.74
C ILE A 174 -1.09 20.92 -9.87
N ASP A 175 -2.07 21.82 -9.75
CA ASP A 175 -3.35 21.50 -9.13
C ASP A 175 -4.03 20.29 -9.80
N PHE A 176 -4.53 19.36 -9.00
CA PHE A 176 -5.11 18.11 -9.48
C PHE A 176 -6.32 18.34 -10.39
N SER A 177 -7.22 19.24 -10.02
CA SER A 177 -8.44 19.51 -10.79
C SER A 177 -8.11 20.16 -12.13
N GLN A 178 -7.17 21.11 -12.14
CA GLN A 178 -6.67 21.70 -13.39
C GLN A 178 -6.00 20.66 -14.30
N SER A 179 -5.13 19.81 -13.74
CA SER A 179 -4.49 18.72 -14.48
C SER A 179 -5.51 17.74 -15.05
N LEU A 180 -6.51 17.35 -14.25
CA LEU A 180 -7.56 16.43 -14.70
C LEU A 180 -8.34 17.01 -15.89
N HIS A 181 -8.82 18.26 -15.80
CA HIS A 181 -9.54 18.88 -16.90
C HIS A 181 -8.69 18.98 -18.17
N HIS A 182 -7.41 19.32 -18.04
CA HIS A 182 -6.48 19.37 -19.16
C HIS A 182 -6.32 18.00 -19.85
N ARG A 183 -6.08 16.95 -19.06
CA ARG A 183 -5.90 15.60 -19.59
C ARG A 183 -7.19 15.02 -20.18
N VAL A 184 -8.34 15.26 -19.55
CA VAL A 184 -9.64 14.79 -20.07
C VAL A 184 -10.02 15.50 -21.37
N ALA A 185 -9.66 16.77 -21.54
CA ALA A 185 -9.86 17.48 -22.81
C ALA A 185 -9.15 16.79 -24.00
N ALA A 186 -8.04 16.07 -23.75
CA ALA A 186 -7.35 15.30 -24.78
C ALA A 186 -8.15 14.09 -25.29
N LEU A 187 -9.19 13.67 -24.56
CA LEU A 187 -10.04 12.52 -24.87
C LEU A 187 -11.27 12.89 -25.72
N ALA A 188 -11.47 14.18 -26.00
CA ALA A 188 -12.64 14.67 -26.71
C ALA A 188 -12.80 13.99 -28.09
N GLY A 189 -14.01 13.53 -28.36
CA GLY A 189 -14.38 12.87 -29.62
C GLY A 189 -14.13 11.37 -29.64
N LEU A 190 -13.44 10.77 -28.67
CA LEU A 190 -13.29 9.32 -28.60
C LEU A 190 -14.66 8.62 -28.47
N PRO A 191 -14.87 7.47 -29.15
CA PRO A 191 -16.10 6.70 -29.01
C PRO A 191 -16.19 6.09 -27.60
N ARG A 192 -17.40 6.01 -27.03
CA ARG A 192 -17.65 5.40 -25.70
C ARG A 192 -17.08 3.97 -25.58
N GLN A 193 -17.04 3.22 -26.68
CA GLN A 193 -16.54 1.85 -26.72
C GLN A 193 -15.11 1.70 -26.19
N VAL A 194 -14.26 2.72 -26.36
CA VAL A 194 -12.87 2.74 -25.89
C VAL A 194 -12.75 2.50 -24.38
N ILE A 195 -13.78 2.86 -23.59
CA ILE A 195 -13.82 2.58 -22.14
C ILE A 195 -13.70 1.08 -21.86
N ALA A 196 -14.41 0.25 -22.62
CA ALA A 196 -14.40 -1.20 -22.43
C ALA A 196 -13.08 -1.81 -22.90
N GLU A 197 -12.48 -1.27 -23.97
CA GLU A 197 -11.18 -1.68 -24.50
C GLU A 197 -10.06 -1.38 -23.50
N VAL A 198 -10.04 -0.16 -22.94
CA VAL A 198 -9.09 0.23 -21.89
C VAL A 198 -9.24 -0.62 -20.62
N ALA A 199 -10.48 -0.90 -20.20
CA ALA A 199 -10.70 -1.76 -19.05
C ALA A 199 -10.08 -3.15 -19.25
N GLN A 200 -10.07 -3.72 -20.46
CA GLN A 200 -9.44 -5.01 -20.75
C GLN A 200 -7.90 -4.96 -20.67
N LEU A 201 -7.30 -3.82 -20.99
CA LEU A 201 -5.84 -3.62 -20.94
C LEU A 201 -5.32 -3.41 -19.51
N ALA A 202 -6.17 -2.94 -18.60
CA ALA A 202 -5.78 -2.72 -17.21
C ALA A 202 -5.38 -4.05 -16.54
N THR A 203 -4.14 -4.09 -16.08
CA THR A 203 -3.51 -5.25 -15.44
C THR A 203 -3.50 -5.04 -13.94
N PRO A 204 -4.11 -5.93 -13.14
CA PRO A 204 -4.02 -5.86 -11.69
C PRO A 204 -2.57 -5.87 -11.21
N THR A 205 -2.28 -5.07 -10.19
CA THR A 205 -0.99 -5.10 -9.51
C THR A 205 -0.77 -6.47 -8.89
N THR A 206 0.45 -6.97 -8.98
CA THR A 206 0.83 -8.27 -8.41
C THR A 206 0.39 -8.35 -6.96
N GLY A 207 -0.31 -9.43 -6.59
CA GLY A 207 -0.79 -9.61 -5.21
C GLY A 207 -2.06 -8.86 -4.84
N ALA A 208 -2.57 -7.92 -5.66
CA ALA A 208 -3.77 -7.15 -5.34
C ALA A 208 -4.99 -8.05 -5.06
N THR A 209 -5.27 -8.98 -5.98
CA THR A 209 -6.40 -9.91 -5.83
C THR A 209 -6.21 -10.88 -4.65
N ASN A 210 -4.97 -11.29 -4.35
CA ASN A 210 -4.68 -12.15 -3.19
C ASN A 210 -4.98 -11.41 -1.88
N LEU A 211 -4.55 -10.16 -1.78
CA LEU A 211 -4.83 -9.30 -0.64
C LEU A 211 -6.33 -9.10 -0.43
N ILE A 212 -7.06 -8.76 -1.50
CA ILE A 212 -8.51 -8.56 -1.44
C ILE A 212 -9.23 -9.86 -1.02
N ASN A 213 -8.92 -10.98 -1.67
CA ASN A 213 -9.52 -12.27 -1.33
C ASN A 213 -9.24 -12.68 0.12
N ALA A 214 -8.02 -12.43 0.62
CA ALA A 214 -7.65 -12.73 1.99
C ALA A 214 -8.42 -11.85 2.99
N ALA A 215 -8.59 -10.56 2.70
CA ALA A 215 -9.43 -9.68 3.51
C ALA A 215 -10.89 -10.15 3.54
N HIS A 216 -11.47 -10.50 2.40
CA HIS A 216 -12.83 -11.06 2.31
C HIS A 216 -12.98 -12.36 3.09
N ALA A 217 -12.00 -13.27 3.01
CA ALA A 217 -12.01 -14.53 3.76
C ALA A 217 -12.03 -14.32 5.29
N HIS A 218 -11.58 -13.14 5.76
CA HIS A 218 -11.61 -12.74 7.17
C HIS A 218 -12.73 -11.73 7.49
N GLY A 219 -13.76 -11.65 6.63
CA GLY A 219 -14.93 -10.79 6.83
C GLY A 219 -14.67 -9.30 6.58
N GLY A 220 -13.54 -8.96 5.96
CA GLY A 220 -13.18 -7.61 5.55
C GLY A 220 -13.87 -7.15 4.27
N THR A 221 -13.58 -5.91 3.87
CA THR A 221 -14.16 -5.24 2.70
C THR A 221 -13.06 -4.53 1.91
N ALA A 222 -13.19 -4.49 0.59
CA ALA A 222 -12.26 -3.81 -0.31
C ALA A 222 -12.96 -2.69 -1.08
N CYS A 223 -12.46 -1.46 -0.92
CA CYS A 223 -13.00 -0.25 -1.51
C CYS A 223 -11.95 0.45 -2.38
N ALA A 224 -12.38 1.15 -3.43
CA ALA A 224 -11.48 1.92 -4.29
C ALA A 224 -11.93 3.38 -4.44
N VAL A 225 -11.06 4.35 -4.14
CA VAL A 225 -11.33 5.77 -4.40
C VAL A 225 -10.27 6.35 -5.33
N SER A 226 -10.70 6.76 -6.53
CA SER A 226 -9.80 6.98 -7.66
C SER A 226 -9.99 8.35 -8.28
N GLY A 227 -8.87 8.94 -8.74
CA GLY A 227 -8.87 10.10 -9.63
C GLY A 227 -9.22 9.75 -11.09
N GLY A 228 -9.28 8.47 -11.43
CA GLY A 228 -9.70 7.94 -12.72
C GLY A 228 -11.22 7.97 -12.90
N PHE A 229 -11.78 7.00 -13.64
CA PHE A 229 -13.15 7.10 -14.16
C PHE A 229 -14.07 5.95 -13.74
N THR A 230 -15.26 6.32 -13.26
CA THR A 230 -16.36 5.44 -12.84
C THR A 230 -16.68 4.40 -13.89
N GLN A 231 -16.74 4.78 -15.16
CA GLN A 231 -17.11 3.86 -16.24
C GLN A 231 -16.08 2.74 -16.45
N VAL A 232 -14.79 3.00 -16.26
CA VAL A 232 -13.73 1.99 -16.32
C VAL A 232 -13.72 1.16 -15.04
N LEU A 233 -13.76 1.82 -13.88
CA LEU A 233 -13.71 1.16 -12.58
C LEU A 233 -14.91 0.25 -12.34
N GLN A 234 -16.09 0.59 -12.87
CA GLN A 234 -17.28 -0.27 -12.82
C GLN A 234 -17.06 -1.62 -13.53
N ILE A 235 -16.30 -1.64 -14.63
CA ILE A 235 -15.93 -2.87 -15.33
C ILE A 235 -14.87 -3.64 -14.54
N LEU A 236 -13.88 -2.93 -13.98
CA LEU A 236 -12.81 -3.53 -13.19
C LEU A 236 -13.27 -4.10 -11.85
N ARG A 237 -14.33 -3.53 -11.26
CA ARG A 237 -14.88 -3.91 -9.94
C ARG A 237 -14.98 -5.42 -9.77
N HIS A 238 -15.59 -6.10 -10.74
CA HIS A 238 -15.78 -7.56 -10.68
C HIS A 238 -14.48 -8.35 -10.83
N ARG A 239 -13.54 -7.87 -11.64
CA ARG A 239 -12.23 -8.51 -11.84
C ARG A 239 -11.32 -8.36 -10.62
N LEU A 240 -11.42 -7.23 -9.92
CA LEU A 240 -10.61 -6.91 -8.75
C LEU A 240 -11.22 -7.41 -7.44
N GLY A 241 -12.53 -7.67 -7.40
CA GLY A 241 -13.24 -8.04 -6.17
C GLY A 241 -13.56 -6.84 -5.28
N LEU A 242 -13.90 -5.69 -5.87
CA LEU A 242 -14.22 -4.48 -5.10
C LEU A 242 -15.69 -4.44 -4.65
N ASP A 243 -15.90 -4.13 -3.38
CA ASP A 243 -17.21 -4.00 -2.75
C ASP A 243 -17.81 -2.62 -2.98
N GLU A 244 -17.02 -1.56 -2.84
CA GLU A 244 -17.45 -0.17 -3.03
C GLU A 244 -16.41 0.60 -3.84
N PHE A 245 -16.86 1.62 -4.58
CA PHE A 245 -15.93 2.50 -5.28
C PHE A 245 -16.47 3.91 -5.49
N ARG A 246 -15.55 4.86 -5.67
CA ARG A 246 -15.86 6.24 -6.08
C ARG A 246 -14.78 6.76 -7.01
N ALA A 247 -15.18 7.37 -8.12
CA ALA A 247 -14.27 7.93 -9.11
C ALA A 247 -14.91 9.12 -9.86
N ASN A 248 -14.14 9.83 -10.67
CA ASN A 248 -14.68 10.85 -11.58
C ASN A 248 -15.61 10.21 -12.62
N THR A 249 -16.48 10.99 -13.26
CA THR A 249 -17.36 10.47 -14.32
C THR A 249 -17.09 11.23 -15.60
N LEU A 250 -16.67 10.54 -16.67
CA LEU A 250 -16.52 11.16 -17.99
C LEU A 250 -17.88 11.57 -18.53
N GLU A 251 -17.98 12.77 -19.11
CA GLU A 251 -19.17 13.19 -19.83
C GLU A 251 -19.24 12.52 -21.21
N ILE A 252 -20.40 11.98 -21.56
CA ILE A 252 -20.64 11.28 -22.82
C ILE A 252 -21.91 11.83 -23.46
N VAL A 253 -21.78 12.28 -24.71
CA VAL A 253 -22.89 12.77 -25.54
C VAL A 253 -22.79 12.12 -26.91
N ASP A 254 -23.91 11.64 -27.45
CA ASP A 254 -23.98 10.96 -28.75
C ASP A 254 -22.93 9.82 -28.90
N ASP A 255 -22.82 8.99 -27.86
CA ASP A 255 -21.85 7.88 -27.74
C ASP A 255 -20.37 8.29 -27.89
N ARG A 256 -20.04 9.55 -27.60
CA ARG A 256 -18.67 10.08 -27.62
C ARG A 256 -18.30 10.82 -26.34
N LEU A 257 -17.03 10.71 -25.96
CA LEU A 257 -16.47 11.50 -24.87
C LEU A 257 -16.45 12.97 -25.28
N THR A 258 -16.96 13.86 -24.42
CA THR A 258 -16.96 15.30 -24.72
C THR A 258 -15.62 15.97 -24.42
N GLY A 259 -14.78 15.30 -23.63
CA GLY A 259 -13.56 15.89 -23.07
C GLY A 259 -13.79 16.63 -21.74
N ALA A 260 -14.92 16.38 -21.06
CA ALA A 260 -15.21 16.90 -19.74
C ALA A 260 -15.51 15.78 -18.73
N VAL A 261 -15.48 16.14 -17.44
CA VAL A 261 -15.99 15.31 -16.33
C VAL A 261 -17.26 15.94 -15.76
N VAL A 262 -18.17 15.11 -15.25
CA VAL A 262 -19.40 15.55 -14.58
C VAL A 262 -19.34 15.33 -13.07
N GLY A 263 -19.97 16.25 -12.32
CA GLY A 263 -20.09 16.16 -10.87
C GLY A 263 -18.87 16.71 -10.12
N GLU A 264 -18.75 16.31 -8.85
CA GLU A 264 -17.62 16.69 -7.99
C GLU A 264 -16.36 15.92 -8.39
N VAL A 265 -15.26 16.65 -8.60
CA VAL A 265 -13.95 16.06 -8.90
C VAL A 265 -13.42 15.31 -7.67
N VAL A 266 -13.03 14.05 -7.85
CA VAL A 266 -12.42 13.21 -6.82
C VAL A 266 -10.95 13.57 -6.65
N ASP A 267 -10.70 14.62 -5.88
CA ASP A 267 -9.36 15.05 -5.46
C ASP A 267 -8.95 14.45 -4.11
N ALA A 268 -7.80 14.86 -3.56
CA ALA A 268 -7.32 14.39 -2.27
C ALA A 268 -8.31 14.61 -1.12
N THR A 269 -9.01 15.74 -1.12
CA THR A 269 -10.01 16.05 -0.10
C THR A 269 -11.18 15.09 -0.18
N VAL A 270 -11.68 14.83 -1.38
CA VAL A 270 -12.77 13.88 -1.63
C VAL A 270 -12.34 12.45 -1.29
N LYS A 271 -11.12 12.03 -1.63
CA LYS A 271 -10.58 10.72 -1.22
C LYS A 271 -10.58 10.56 0.30
N GLY A 272 -10.08 11.55 1.03
CA GLY A 272 -10.09 11.56 2.49
C GLY A 272 -11.50 11.56 3.10
N GLN A 273 -12.43 12.33 2.54
CA GLN A 273 -13.84 12.34 2.99
C GLN A 273 -14.53 11.02 2.72
N GLN A 274 -14.27 10.39 1.57
CA GLN A 274 -14.85 9.11 1.21
C GLN A 274 -14.37 7.99 2.14
N LEU A 275 -13.09 7.98 2.52
CA LEU A 275 -12.58 7.06 3.53
C LEU A 275 -13.28 7.24 4.87
N THR A 276 -13.45 8.49 5.34
CA THR A 276 -14.20 8.77 6.59
C THR A 276 -15.63 8.25 6.50
N ARG A 277 -16.31 8.47 5.37
CA ARG A 277 -17.66 7.95 5.14
C ARG A 277 -17.70 6.42 5.19
N TRP A 278 -16.78 5.74 4.50
CA TRP A 278 -16.73 4.28 4.52
C TRP A 278 -16.41 3.71 5.90
N ARG A 279 -15.54 4.37 6.67
CA ARG A 279 -15.29 4.03 8.08
C ARG A 279 -16.59 4.03 8.89
N GLU A 280 -17.49 4.97 8.63
CA GLU A 280 -18.77 5.10 9.35
C GLU A 280 -19.83 4.11 8.85
N THR A 281 -19.82 3.75 7.56
CA THR A 281 -20.90 2.96 6.94
C THR A 281 -20.61 1.48 6.76
N LEU A 282 -19.33 1.08 6.68
CA LEU A 282 -18.91 -0.30 6.35
C LEU A 282 -18.48 -1.12 7.56
N GLY A 283 -18.49 -0.55 8.77
CA GLY A 283 -18.39 -1.38 9.97
C GLY A 283 -19.66 -2.22 10.17
N THR A 284 -19.55 -3.26 11.00
CA THR A 284 -20.68 -4.16 11.28
C THR A 284 -21.89 -3.40 11.80
N THR A 285 -23.11 -3.87 11.50
CA THR A 285 -24.38 -3.25 11.96
C THR A 285 -24.42 -3.05 13.48
N ASP A 286 -23.72 -3.90 14.22
CA ASP A 286 -23.65 -3.88 15.68
C ASP A 286 -22.52 -3.00 16.22
N GLN A 287 -21.42 -2.81 15.48
CA GLN A 287 -20.31 -1.89 15.81
C GLN A 287 -19.64 -1.28 14.57
N PRO A 288 -20.17 -0.15 14.04
CA PRO A 288 -19.64 0.52 12.85
C PRO A 288 -18.21 1.06 13.04
N THR A 289 -17.84 1.43 14.26
CA THR A 289 -16.52 2.01 14.60
C THR A 289 -15.43 0.97 14.91
N ALA A 290 -15.72 -0.33 14.78
CA ALA A 290 -14.78 -1.38 15.15
C ALA A 290 -13.76 -1.70 14.05
N ALA A 291 -14.11 -1.50 12.78
CA ALA A 291 -13.26 -1.92 11.66
C ALA A 291 -11.88 -1.22 11.67
N VAL A 292 -10.86 -1.94 11.22
CA VAL A 292 -9.53 -1.39 10.99
C VAL A 292 -9.45 -0.89 9.55
N VAL A 293 -9.22 0.40 9.35
CA VAL A 293 -9.15 1.00 8.00
C VAL A 293 -7.69 1.08 7.57
N VAL A 294 -7.35 0.41 6.47
CA VAL A 294 -6.02 0.45 5.84
C VAL A 294 -6.15 1.14 4.50
N ALA A 295 -5.40 2.22 4.29
CA ALA A 295 -5.38 2.94 3.03
C ALA A 295 -4.08 2.70 2.28
N ILE A 296 -4.16 2.50 0.97
CA ILE A 296 -3.01 2.24 0.09
C ILE A 296 -3.09 3.19 -1.11
N GLY A 297 -2.03 3.95 -1.36
CA GLY A 297 -1.92 4.84 -2.51
C GLY A 297 -0.46 5.13 -2.85
N ASP A 298 -0.23 5.85 -3.94
CA ASP A 298 1.10 6.10 -4.48
C ASP A 298 1.40 7.60 -4.73
N GLY A 299 0.38 8.46 -4.81
CA GLY A 299 0.50 9.85 -5.22
C GLY A 299 0.13 10.89 -4.17
N ALA A 300 0.45 12.17 -4.45
CA ALA A 300 0.08 13.29 -3.59
C ALA A 300 -1.45 13.44 -3.42
N ASN A 301 -2.22 13.00 -4.42
CA ASN A 301 -3.68 12.91 -4.39
C ASN A 301 -4.21 11.95 -3.31
N ASP A 302 -3.39 11.05 -2.76
CA ASP A 302 -3.82 10.09 -1.73
C ASP A 302 -3.54 10.56 -0.31
N MET A 303 -2.80 11.66 -0.15
CA MET A 303 -2.27 12.11 1.14
C MET A 303 -3.33 12.16 2.25
N GLN A 304 -4.48 12.80 1.99
CA GLN A 304 -5.54 12.88 3.00
C GLN A 304 -6.22 11.54 3.28
N MET A 305 -6.28 10.64 2.30
CA MET A 305 -6.81 9.29 2.50
C MET A 305 -5.89 8.49 3.41
N VAL A 306 -4.60 8.44 3.06
CA VAL A 306 -3.56 7.73 3.82
C VAL A 306 -3.47 8.25 5.26
N GLN A 307 -3.45 9.57 5.46
CA GLN A 307 -3.38 10.17 6.80
C GLN A 307 -4.60 9.93 7.69
N ARG A 308 -5.78 9.68 7.09
CA ARG A 308 -7.04 9.44 7.82
C ARG A 308 -7.29 7.97 8.10
N ALA A 309 -6.49 7.06 7.56
CA ALA A 309 -6.59 5.64 7.83
C ALA A 309 -6.11 5.32 9.26
N ASP A 310 -6.43 4.12 9.75
CA ASP A 310 -5.77 3.61 10.95
C ASP A 310 -4.33 3.16 10.63
N TYR A 311 -4.08 2.81 9.37
CA TYR A 311 -2.75 2.51 8.83
C TYR A 311 -2.67 2.92 7.36
N GLY A 312 -1.82 3.89 7.06
CA GLY A 312 -1.59 4.39 5.71
C GLY A 312 -0.35 3.78 5.07
N ILE A 313 -0.47 3.30 3.83
CA ILE A 313 0.61 2.66 3.07
C ILE A 313 0.88 3.46 1.79
N ALA A 314 2.13 3.89 1.63
CA ALA A 314 2.69 4.46 0.43
C ALA A 314 3.28 3.33 -0.44
N PHE A 315 2.55 2.90 -1.47
CA PHE A 315 2.94 1.80 -2.36
C PHE A 315 3.72 2.32 -3.57
N ASN A 316 5.00 1.91 -3.71
CA ASN A 316 5.93 2.42 -4.74
C ASN A 316 5.79 3.94 -4.98
N ALA A 317 5.59 4.67 -3.88
CA ALA A 317 4.98 5.97 -3.94
C ALA A 317 5.96 7.05 -4.39
N LYS A 318 5.41 8.11 -4.97
CA LYS A 318 6.15 9.35 -5.25
C LYS A 318 6.61 10.01 -3.95
N PRO A 319 7.70 10.81 -3.96
CA PRO A 319 8.23 11.46 -2.76
C PRO A 319 7.23 12.31 -1.97
N ALA A 320 6.19 12.82 -2.64
CA ALA A 320 5.17 13.65 -2.01
C ALA A 320 4.25 12.89 -1.03
N LEU A 321 4.03 11.58 -1.21
CA LEU A 321 3.15 10.80 -0.33
C LEU A 321 3.92 10.14 0.83
N ARG A 322 5.15 9.69 0.57
CA ARG A 322 5.99 8.92 1.50
C ARG A 322 5.99 9.46 2.95
N PRO A 323 6.21 10.77 3.23
CA PRO A 323 6.26 11.29 4.59
C PRO A 323 4.92 11.28 5.34
N HIS A 324 3.83 10.94 4.66
CA HIS A 324 2.47 10.98 5.19
C HIS A 324 1.90 9.59 5.47
N ALA A 325 2.63 8.53 5.10
CA ALA A 325 2.25 7.14 5.33
C ALA A 325 2.89 6.59 6.61
N ASP A 326 2.25 5.58 7.21
CA ASP A 326 2.84 4.80 8.31
C ASP A 326 3.82 3.73 7.78
N LEU A 327 3.70 3.35 6.49
CA LEU A 327 4.56 2.37 5.81
C LEU A 327 4.86 2.78 4.37
N GLU A 328 6.14 2.69 3.97
CA GLU A 328 6.56 2.72 2.57
C GLU A 328 6.78 1.29 2.06
N LEU A 329 6.00 0.87 1.07
CA LEU A 329 6.08 -0.45 0.43
C LEU A 329 6.69 -0.31 -0.97
N ASP A 330 8.03 -0.39 -1.04
CA ASP A 330 8.83 -0.21 -2.26
C ASP A 330 9.13 -1.55 -2.99
N ILE A 331 8.11 -2.38 -3.18
CA ILE A 331 8.20 -3.56 -4.07
C ILE A 331 6.97 -3.62 -4.98
N PRO A 332 7.07 -4.18 -6.20
CA PRO A 332 5.97 -4.21 -7.16
C PRO A 332 4.95 -5.33 -6.85
N SER A 333 4.58 -5.50 -5.58
CA SER A 333 3.60 -6.48 -5.11
C SER A 333 2.87 -5.97 -3.86
N LEU A 334 1.54 -6.06 -3.85
CA LEU A 334 0.69 -5.74 -2.70
C LEU A 334 0.53 -6.93 -1.73
N ASP A 335 0.97 -8.13 -2.11
CA ASP A 335 0.84 -9.32 -1.27
C ASP A 335 1.61 -9.28 0.08
N PRO A 336 2.71 -8.54 0.26
CA PRO A 336 3.29 -8.34 1.60
C PRO A 336 2.32 -7.71 2.60
N VAL A 337 1.39 -6.86 2.14
CA VAL A 337 0.35 -6.28 3.00
C VAL A 337 -0.54 -7.39 3.57
N ARG A 338 -0.84 -8.43 2.80
CA ARG A 338 -1.61 -9.60 3.27
C ARG A 338 -0.91 -10.27 4.45
N ALA A 339 0.39 -10.52 4.30
CA ALA A 339 1.21 -11.10 5.38
C ALA A 339 1.27 -10.19 6.60
N LEU A 340 1.40 -8.87 6.39
CA LEU A 340 1.41 -7.86 7.46
C LEU A 340 0.09 -7.85 8.24
N LEU A 341 -1.05 -8.00 7.56
CA LEU A 341 -2.36 -8.07 8.21
C LEU A 341 -2.60 -9.39 8.97
N GLY A 342 -1.76 -10.41 8.73
CA GLY A 342 -1.83 -11.68 9.45
C GLY A 342 -2.51 -12.81 8.68
N TYR A 343 -2.77 -12.61 7.39
CA TYR A 343 -3.36 -13.62 6.49
C TYR A 343 -2.28 -14.35 5.68
#